data_AF-A0A9E4C0T0-F1
#
_entry.id   AF-A0A9E4C0T0-F1
#
_cell.length_a   1.000
_cell.length_b   1.000
_cell.length_c   1.000
_cell.angle_alpha   90.00
_cell.angle_beta   90.00
_cell.angle_gamma   90.00
#
_symmetry.space_group_name_H-M   'P 1'
#
loop_
_entity.id
_entity.type
_entity.pdbx_description
1 polymer ?
#
loop_
_entity_poly.entity_id
_entity_poly.type
_entity_poly.pdbx_seq_one_letter_code
_entity_poly.pdbx_strand_id
1 'polypeptide(L)'
;DQQVYEASGPAIAETLHVSAADAEGNLVGITITQGGAFGSCLTVPGTGIILGHGMCRLDPRPGRANSVAAHKRPLNNVVPMILRLPQRDVAIGLPGGRRIISVGAQLGQRIIDFNATALGAATALRLNAEAQEPLELKRGIPKRNGPPSAGSSRGSRRCSRCRSAQKRGQSTRWGQWLGRGCIDRLFFGDYHP
;
A
#
# COMPACT_ATOMS: atom_id res chain seq x y z
N ASP A 1 24.41 27.07 -11.31
CA ASP A 1 23.44 27.08 -10.19
C ASP A 1 22.14 26.38 -10.55
N GLN A 2 22.09 25.06 -10.38
CA GLN A 2 20.84 24.31 -10.30
C GLN A 2 20.77 23.72 -8.89
N GLN A 3 20.14 24.46 -7.99
CA GLN A 3 19.87 23.99 -6.65
C GLN A 3 18.75 22.94 -6.76
N VAL A 4 19.14 21.67 -6.71
CA VAL A 4 18.19 20.56 -6.52
C VAL A 4 17.64 20.72 -5.12
N TYR A 5 16.38 21.15 -5.00
CA TYR A 5 15.67 21.15 -3.74
C TYR A 5 15.33 19.69 -3.42
N GLU A 6 16.16 19.03 -2.62
CA GLU A 6 15.79 17.76 -2.00
C GLU A 6 14.62 18.03 -1.04
N ALA A 7 13.44 17.51 -1.38
CA ALA A 7 12.28 17.54 -0.48
C ALA A 7 12.50 16.53 0.66
N SER A 8 13.36 16.86 1.62
CA SER A 8 13.61 16.11 2.85
C SER A 8 12.83 16.71 4.02
N GLY A 9 11.51 16.79 3.89
CA GLY A 9 10.57 17.05 4.98
C GLY A 9 9.72 15.81 5.26
N PRO A 10 9.14 15.66 6.48
CA PRO A 10 8.15 14.61 6.72
C PRO A 10 7.04 14.72 5.68
N ALA A 11 6.65 13.60 5.07
CA ALA A 11 5.61 13.57 4.04
C ALA A 11 4.33 14.21 4.60
N ILE A 12 4.07 15.45 4.21
CA ILE A 12 2.93 16.22 4.72
C ILE A 12 1.68 15.61 4.10
N ALA A 13 0.67 15.27 4.89
CA ALA A 13 -0.51 14.57 4.39
C ALA A 13 -1.30 15.45 3.40
N GLU A 14 -1.35 15.04 2.13
CA GLU A 14 -1.88 15.85 1.02
C GLU A 14 -3.28 15.43 0.54
N THR A 15 -3.68 14.23 0.97
CA THR A 15 -4.88 13.53 0.53
C THR A 15 -5.59 13.02 1.77
N LEU A 16 -6.92 13.00 1.73
CA LEU A 16 -7.79 12.44 2.76
C LEU A 16 -8.66 11.37 2.11
N HIS A 17 -8.92 10.31 2.87
CA HIS A 17 -9.97 9.36 2.54
C HIS A 17 -10.99 9.33 3.69
N VAL A 18 -12.27 9.34 3.33
CA VAL A 18 -13.38 9.18 4.27
C VAL A 18 -14.26 8.04 3.79
N SER A 19 -14.65 7.17 4.70
CA SER A 19 -15.60 6.09 4.45
C SER A 19 -16.79 6.26 5.39
N ALA A 20 -18.00 6.06 4.88
CA ALA A 20 -19.25 6.17 5.64
C ALA A 20 -20.22 5.06 5.23
N ALA A 21 -21.04 4.61 6.18
CA ALA A 21 -22.12 3.67 5.96
C ALA A 21 -23.34 4.09 6.77
N ASP A 22 -24.54 3.77 6.30
CA ASP A 22 -25.79 4.04 7.02
C ASP A 22 -26.65 2.77 7.23
N ALA A 23 -27.75 2.94 7.95
CA ALA A 23 -28.67 1.86 8.31
C ALA A 23 -29.51 1.34 7.13
N GLU A 24 -29.61 2.10 6.04
CA GLU A 24 -30.29 1.70 4.80
C GLU A 24 -29.38 0.82 3.92
N GLY A 25 -28.12 0.64 4.33
CA GLY A 25 -27.13 -0.15 3.61
C GLY A 25 -26.37 0.64 2.55
N ASN A 26 -26.46 1.98 2.54
CA ASN A 26 -25.60 2.78 1.69
C ASN A 26 -24.16 2.74 2.22
N LEU A 27 -23.21 2.68 1.31
CA LEU A 27 -21.79 2.60 1.61
C LEU A 27 -21.01 3.52 0.66
N VAL A 28 -20.23 4.44 1.22
CA VAL A 28 -19.53 5.48 0.47
C VAL A 28 -18.06 5.51 0.87
N GLY A 29 -17.18 5.61 -0.13
CA GLY A 29 -15.76 5.90 0.05
C GLY A 29 -15.35 7.09 -0.82
N ILE A 30 -14.91 8.18 -0.18
CA ILE A 30 -14.50 9.42 -0.87
C ILE A 30 -13.02 9.65 -0.63
N THR A 31 -12.27 9.85 -1.72
CA THR A 31 -10.88 10.30 -1.64
C THR A 31 -10.78 11.72 -2.18
N ILE A 32 -10.37 12.65 -1.33
CA ILE A 32 -10.24 14.08 -1.66
C ILE A 32 -8.77 14.45 -1.58
N THR A 33 -8.27 15.17 -2.58
CA THR A 33 -6.87 15.59 -2.64
C THR A 33 -6.75 16.99 -3.21
N GLN A 34 -5.95 17.83 -2.55
CA GLN A 34 -5.44 19.07 -3.15
C GLN A 34 -4.06 18.86 -3.78
N GLY A 35 -3.55 17.62 -3.69
CA GLY A 35 -2.28 17.22 -4.21
C GLY A 35 -1.15 17.43 -3.22
N GLY A 36 -0.98 18.65 -2.68
CA GLY A 36 -0.04 19.00 -1.61
C GLY A 36 -0.80 19.36 -0.33
N ALA A 37 -0.10 19.50 0.80
CA ALA A 37 -0.75 19.85 2.08
C ALA A 37 -1.69 21.07 1.99
N PHE A 38 -1.22 22.13 1.34
CA PHE A 38 -2.01 23.33 1.02
C PHE A 38 -2.19 23.48 -0.50
N GLY A 39 -2.26 22.37 -1.23
CA GLY A 39 -2.38 22.38 -2.69
C GLY A 39 -1.25 23.16 -3.36
N SER A 40 -1.61 24.22 -4.09
CA SER A 40 -0.68 25.14 -4.76
C SER A 40 -0.12 26.24 -3.83
N CYS A 41 -0.53 26.27 -2.56
CA CYS A 41 -0.29 27.36 -1.61
C CYS A 41 -0.88 28.71 -2.06
N LEU A 42 -1.77 28.71 -3.06
CA LEU A 42 -2.50 29.89 -3.52
C LEU A 42 -3.94 29.85 -3.02
N THR A 43 -4.42 30.99 -2.54
CA THR A 43 -5.79 31.16 -2.07
C THR A 43 -6.50 32.17 -2.95
N VAL A 44 -7.76 31.92 -3.28
CA VAL A 44 -8.61 32.91 -3.96
C VAL A 44 -8.90 34.05 -2.98
N PRO A 45 -8.54 35.32 -3.29
CA PRO A 45 -8.69 36.44 -2.37
C PRO A 45 -10.12 36.56 -1.82
N GLY A 46 -10.25 36.72 -0.50
CA GLY A 46 -11.53 36.94 0.18
C GLY A 46 -12.43 35.71 0.36
N THR A 47 -12.07 34.54 -0.18
CA THR A 47 -12.95 33.34 -0.10
C THR A 47 -12.44 32.24 0.84
N GLY A 48 -11.14 32.25 1.17
CA GLY A 48 -10.49 31.17 1.91
C GLY A 48 -10.33 29.86 1.10
N ILE A 49 -10.66 29.85 -0.19
CA ILE A 49 -10.52 28.66 -1.05
C ILE A 49 -9.08 28.53 -1.50
N ILE A 50 -8.44 27.42 -1.12
CA ILE A 50 -7.09 27.05 -1.55
C ILE A 50 -7.17 26.29 -2.88
N LEU A 51 -6.35 26.70 -3.85
CA LEU A 51 -6.29 26.10 -5.18
C LEU A 51 -5.42 24.83 -5.16
N GLY A 52 -5.87 23.79 -5.87
CA GLY A 52 -5.14 22.52 -5.97
C GLY A 52 -3.89 22.61 -6.83
N HIS A 53 -2.94 21.70 -6.61
CA HIS A 53 -1.68 21.68 -7.36
C HIS A 53 -1.73 20.93 -8.69
N GLY A 54 -2.91 20.50 -9.15
CA GLY A 54 -3.10 19.37 -10.09
C GLY A 54 -2.22 19.39 -11.35
N MET A 55 -1.85 20.57 -11.84
CA MET A 55 -0.98 20.76 -13.00
C MET A 55 0.39 20.10 -12.87
N CYS A 56 0.98 20.01 -11.67
CA CYS A 56 2.32 19.42 -11.48
C CYS A 56 2.37 17.91 -11.76
N ARG A 57 1.20 17.25 -11.87
CA ARG A 57 1.10 15.82 -12.16
C ARG A 57 1.17 15.51 -13.66
N LEU A 58 1.11 16.52 -14.53
CA LEU A 58 1.30 16.34 -15.97
C LEU A 58 2.80 16.27 -16.30
N ASP A 59 3.17 15.51 -17.32
CA ASP A 59 4.54 15.50 -17.83
C ASP A 59 4.77 16.76 -18.68
N PRO A 60 5.75 17.62 -18.36
CA PRO A 60 6.02 18.82 -19.15
C PRO A 60 6.61 18.49 -20.53
N ARG A 61 7.16 17.29 -20.73
CA ARG A 61 7.75 16.88 -22.02
C ARG A 61 6.63 16.49 -22.98
N PRO A 62 6.64 16.98 -24.23
CA PRO A 62 5.61 16.66 -25.21
C PRO A 62 5.65 15.20 -25.67
N GLY A 63 4.55 14.71 -26.25
CA GLY A 63 4.48 13.41 -26.93
C GLY A 63 4.30 12.19 -26.03
N ARG A 64 4.02 12.35 -24.73
CA ARG A 64 3.79 11.26 -23.77
C ARG A 64 2.32 11.15 -23.39
N ALA A 65 1.91 9.97 -22.92
CA ALA A 65 0.53 9.70 -22.51
C ALA A 65 -0.01 10.70 -21.49
N ASN A 66 0.82 11.18 -20.56
CA ASN A 66 0.46 12.14 -19.52
C ASN A 66 1.02 13.55 -19.79
N SER A 67 1.44 13.88 -21.01
CA SER A 67 1.93 15.22 -21.35
C SER A 67 0.85 16.29 -21.17
N VAL A 68 1.27 17.52 -20.86
CA VAL A 68 0.40 18.72 -20.78
C VAL A 68 -0.37 18.93 -22.08
N ALA A 69 -1.67 19.19 -21.98
CA ALA A 69 -2.54 19.58 -23.08
C ALA A 69 -3.75 20.37 -22.57
N ALA A 70 -4.36 21.20 -23.42
CA ALA A 70 -5.55 21.97 -23.07
C ALA A 70 -6.70 21.04 -22.64
N HIS A 71 -7.40 21.42 -21.57
CA HIS A 71 -8.52 20.68 -20.97
C HIS A 71 -8.24 19.22 -20.54
N LYS A 72 -6.98 18.78 -20.59
CA LYS A 72 -6.59 17.43 -20.21
C LYS A 72 -6.57 17.29 -18.69
N ARG A 73 -7.19 16.21 -18.20
CA ARG A 73 -7.13 15.83 -16.79
C ARG A 73 -5.78 15.17 -16.50
N PRO A 74 -5.06 15.61 -15.45
CA PRO A 74 -3.82 14.94 -15.03
C PRO A 74 -4.07 13.51 -14.57
N LEU A 75 -3.05 12.67 -14.68
CA LEU A 75 -3.02 11.36 -14.01
C LEU A 75 -3.37 11.52 -12.52
N ASN A 76 -4.24 10.63 -12.04
CA ASN A 76 -4.69 10.59 -10.67
C ASN A 76 -4.48 9.18 -10.08
N ASN A 77 -3.91 9.13 -8.89
CA ASN A 77 -3.56 7.87 -8.20
C ASN A 77 -4.56 7.50 -7.10
N VAL A 78 -5.63 8.28 -6.90
CA VAL A 78 -6.66 7.96 -5.90
C VAL A 78 -7.41 6.70 -6.32
N VAL A 79 -7.60 5.78 -5.37
CA VAL A 79 -8.31 4.52 -5.59
C VAL A 79 -9.27 4.30 -4.40
N PRO A 80 -10.43 4.98 -4.35
CA PRO A 80 -11.50 4.57 -3.45
C PRO A 80 -12.04 3.21 -3.90
N MET A 81 -12.20 2.27 -2.98
CA MET A 81 -12.66 0.91 -3.29
C MET A 81 -13.85 0.53 -2.41
N ILE A 82 -14.82 -0.12 -3.05
CA ILE A 82 -15.88 -0.86 -2.37
C ILE A 82 -15.60 -2.34 -2.60
N LEU A 83 -15.36 -3.06 -1.51
CA LEU A 83 -15.19 -4.51 -1.54
C LEU A 83 -16.53 -5.15 -1.21
N ARG A 84 -17.06 -5.95 -2.13
CA ARG A 84 -18.26 -6.75 -1.91
C ARG A 84 -17.86 -8.18 -1.58
N LEU A 85 -18.04 -8.57 -0.32
CA LEU A 85 -17.68 -9.90 0.18
C LEU A 85 -18.96 -10.67 0.51
N PRO A 86 -18.92 -12.01 0.63
CA PRO A 86 -20.14 -12.80 0.83
C PRO A 86 -20.90 -12.45 2.13
N GLN A 87 -20.21 -11.96 3.16
CA GLN A 87 -20.79 -11.66 4.48
C GLN A 87 -20.80 -10.18 4.87
N ARG A 88 -20.10 -9.31 4.13
CA ARG A 88 -19.98 -7.88 4.45
C ARG A 88 -19.49 -7.09 3.26
N ASP A 89 -19.93 -5.84 3.15
CA ASP A 89 -19.34 -4.86 2.23
C ASP A 89 -18.40 -3.93 3.02
N VAL A 90 -17.30 -3.51 2.39
CA VAL A 90 -16.29 -2.65 3.03
C VAL A 90 -15.88 -1.52 2.09
N ALA A 91 -16.03 -0.27 2.54
CA ALA A 91 -15.44 0.88 1.88
C ALA A 91 -14.04 1.13 2.44
N ILE A 92 -13.05 1.19 1.55
CA ILE A 92 -11.68 1.48 1.92
C ILE A 92 -11.03 2.43 0.93
N GLY A 93 -10.02 3.13 1.42
CA GLY A 93 -9.13 3.94 0.63
C GLY A 93 -8.09 4.56 1.55
N LEU A 94 -7.14 5.25 0.95
CA LEU A 94 -5.98 5.74 1.67
C LEU A 94 -5.36 6.95 0.97
N PRO A 95 -4.71 7.83 1.73
CA PRO A 95 -3.84 8.84 1.17
C PRO A 95 -2.43 8.30 0.88
N GLY A 96 -1.61 9.08 0.18
CA GLY A 96 -0.19 8.75 -0.02
C GLY A 96 0.32 8.85 -1.47
N GLY A 97 -0.31 9.66 -2.32
CA GLY A 97 0.18 9.93 -3.68
C GLY A 97 0.32 8.64 -4.51
N ARG A 98 1.53 8.38 -5.04
CA ARG A 98 1.80 7.17 -5.85
C ARG A 98 1.65 5.86 -5.07
N ARG A 99 1.79 5.90 -3.74
CA ARG A 99 1.71 4.72 -2.86
C ARG A 99 0.30 4.17 -2.72
N ILE A 100 -0.72 4.96 -3.07
CA ILE A 100 -2.14 4.58 -2.93
C ILE A 100 -2.42 3.28 -3.69
N ILE A 101 -1.81 3.10 -4.87
CA ILE A 101 -2.05 1.92 -5.71
C ILE A 101 -1.50 0.65 -5.05
N SER A 102 -0.20 0.65 -4.71
CA SER A 102 0.49 -0.52 -4.14
C SER A 102 -0.03 -0.89 -2.75
N VAL A 103 -0.22 0.12 -1.90
CA VAL A 103 -0.70 -0.07 -0.52
C VAL A 103 -2.20 -0.35 -0.50
N GLY A 104 -2.99 0.24 -1.39
CA GLY A 104 -4.41 -0.06 -1.54
C GLY A 104 -4.65 -1.52 -1.92
N ALA A 105 -3.86 -2.04 -2.87
CA ALA A 105 -3.91 -3.46 -3.22
C ALA A 105 -3.61 -4.37 -2.02
N GLN A 106 -2.59 -4.05 -1.22
CA GLN A 106 -2.28 -4.79 0.02
C GLN A 106 -3.41 -4.71 1.06
N LEU A 107 -4.05 -3.55 1.19
CA LEU A 107 -5.18 -3.36 2.10
C LEU A 107 -6.37 -4.23 1.69
N GLY A 108 -6.72 -4.22 0.41
CA GLY A 108 -7.78 -5.07 -0.14
C GLY A 108 -7.45 -6.55 0.00
N GLN A 109 -6.22 -6.95 -0.33
CA GLN A 109 -5.74 -8.32 -0.17
C GLN A 109 -5.90 -8.82 1.26
N ARG A 110 -5.54 -8.02 2.26
CA ARG A 110 -5.69 -8.40 3.68
C ARG A 110 -7.14 -8.67 4.08
N ILE A 111 -8.06 -7.85 3.59
CA ILE A 111 -9.47 -8.00 3.90
C ILE A 111 -10.04 -9.23 3.18
N ILE A 112 -9.64 -9.47 1.92
CA ILE A 112 -10.16 -10.56 1.07
C ILE A 112 -9.54 -11.90 1.46
N ASP A 113 -8.22 -12.01 1.43
CA ASP A 113 -7.50 -13.30 1.58
C ASP A 113 -7.35 -13.70 3.04
N PHE A 114 -7.17 -12.73 3.93
CA PHE A 114 -6.85 -12.97 5.35
C PHE A 114 -8.00 -12.62 6.29
N ASN A 115 -9.17 -12.26 5.75
CA ASN A 115 -10.36 -11.86 6.49
C ASN A 115 -10.10 -10.79 7.58
N ALA A 116 -9.07 -9.96 7.39
CA ALA A 116 -8.66 -8.99 8.39
C ALA A 116 -9.77 -7.96 8.68
N THR A 117 -9.85 -7.47 9.92
CA THR A 117 -10.69 -6.32 10.23
C THR A 117 -10.15 -5.06 9.54
N ALA A 118 -10.99 -4.04 9.35
CA ALA A 118 -10.55 -2.78 8.75
C ALA A 118 -9.35 -2.17 9.50
N LEU A 119 -9.39 -2.20 10.84
CA LEU A 119 -8.28 -1.73 11.67
C LEU A 119 -7.03 -2.60 11.51
N GLY A 120 -7.17 -3.93 11.55
CA GLY A 120 -6.04 -4.84 11.38
C GLY A 120 -5.37 -4.72 10.01
N ALA A 121 -6.16 -4.55 8.96
CA ALA A 121 -5.65 -4.29 7.61
C ALA A 121 -4.91 -2.94 7.55
N ALA A 122 -5.45 -1.91 8.22
CA ALA A 122 -4.87 -0.57 8.25
C ALA A 122 -3.57 -0.51 9.06
N THR A 123 -3.45 -1.15 10.21
CA THR A 123 -2.25 -1.02 11.07
C THR A 123 -1.10 -1.92 10.65
N ALA A 124 -1.37 -2.95 9.85
CA ALA A 124 -0.34 -3.91 9.49
C ALA A 124 0.68 -3.33 8.48
N LEU A 125 1.90 -3.86 8.49
CA LEU A 125 3.05 -3.37 7.71
C LEU A 125 2.72 -3.24 6.22
N ARG A 126 3.18 -2.16 5.57
CA ARG A 126 2.91 -1.87 4.15
C ARG A 126 4.21 -1.72 3.40
N LEU A 127 4.26 -2.25 2.19
CA LEU A 127 5.42 -2.15 1.30
C LEU A 127 5.09 -1.26 0.11
N ASN A 128 6.06 -0.47 -0.35
CA ASN A 128 5.93 0.31 -1.57
C ASN A 128 7.30 0.47 -2.22
N ALA A 129 7.38 0.22 -3.53
CA ALA A 129 8.56 0.48 -4.35
C ALA A 129 8.18 1.37 -5.53
N GLU A 130 8.97 2.43 -5.73
CA GLU A 130 8.78 3.42 -6.79
C GLU A 130 10.01 3.51 -7.73
N ALA A 131 11.10 2.81 -7.41
CA ALA A 131 12.37 2.83 -8.15
C ALA A 131 12.68 1.46 -8.77
N GLN A 132 13.59 1.44 -9.75
CA GLN A 132 14.11 0.22 -10.37
C GLN A 132 15.11 -0.55 -9.49
N GLU A 133 15.49 -0.02 -8.32
CA GLU A 133 16.43 -0.68 -7.43
C GLU A 133 15.80 -1.85 -6.66
N PRO A 134 16.56 -2.92 -6.37
CA PRO A 134 16.05 -4.07 -5.65
C PRO A 134 15.63 -3.68 -4.23
N LEU A 135 14.42 -4.08 -3.84
CA LEU A 135 13.98 -4.03 -2.45
C LEU A 135 14.72 -5.10 -1.64
N GLU A 136 15.68 -4.68 -0.81
CA GLU A 136 16.28 -5.57 0.19
C GLU A 136 15.44 -5.59 1.48
N LEU A 137 14.80 -6.73 1.76
CA LEU A 137 14.11 -6.97 3.02
C LEU A 137 15.05 -7.68 4.01
N LYS A 138 15.70 -6.92 4.92
CA LYS A 138 16.42 -7.52 6.06
C LYS A 138 15.41 -8.00 7.10
N ARG A 139 15.40 -9.31 7.35
CA ARG A 139 14.52 -9.95 8.34
C ARG A 139 15.00 -9.63 9.76
N GLY A 140 14.62 -8.48 10.29
CA GLY A 140 14.66 -8.21 11.72
C GLY A 140 13.45 -8.87 12.39
N ILE A 141 13.57 -10.14 12.78
CA ILE A 141 12.60 -10.75 13.69
C ILE A 141 12.70 -9.95 15.00
N PRO A 142 11.63 -9.30 15.50
CA PRO A 142 11.67 -8.73 16.84
C PRO A 142 12.02 -9.86 17.81
N LYS A 143 13.10 -9.73 18.58
CA LYS A 143 13.39 -10.68 19.64
C LYS A 143 12.16 -10.72 20.55
N ARG A 144 11.51 -11.88 20.62
CA ARG A 144 10.42 -12.12 21.58
C ARG A 144 11.02 -11.95 22.98
N ASN A 145 10.81 -10.80 23.59
CA ASN A 145 11.17 -10.55 24.98
C ASN A 145 10.09 -11.17 25.87
N GLY A 146 10.24 -12.47 26.13
CA GLY A 146 9.41 -13.20 27.07
C GLY A 146 10.03 -14.57 27.34
N PRO A 147 9.97 -15.09 28.58
CA PRO A 147 10.56 -16.37 28.91
C PRO A 147 9.95 -17.48 28.03
N PRO A 148 10.75 -18.49 27.64
CA PRO A 148 10.28 -19.59 26.83
C PRO A 148 9.18 -20.35 27.59
N SER A 149 7.96 -20.33 27.06
CA SER A 149 6.89 -21.22 27.52
C SER A 149 7.33 -22.66 27.26
N ALA A 150 7.48 -23.44 28.33
CA ALA A 150 7.82 -24.85 28.27
C ALA A 150 6.76 -25.61 27.48
N GLY A 151 7.07 -25.98 26.23
CA GLY A 151 6.16 -26.77 25.42
C GLY A 151 6.25 -26.59 23.90
N SER A 152 7.44 -26.54 23.29
CA SER A 152 7.56 -26.79 21.85
C SER A 152 8.94 -27.28 21.41
N SER A 153 9.34 -28.47 21.87
CA SER A 153 10.35 -29.27 21.17
C SER A 153 9.75 -29.83 19.87
N ARG A 154 9.54 -28.98 18.86
CA ARG A 154 9.33 -29.41 17.48
C ARG A 154 10.23 -28.57 16.58
N GLY A 155 11.51 -28.95 16.56
CA GLY A 155 12.44 -28.50 15.54
C GLY A 155 11.84 -28.69 14.15
N SER A 156 11.94 -27.65 13.34
CA SER A 156 11.50 -27.63 11.95
C SER A 156 12.14 -28.79 11.18
N ARG A 157 11.40 -29.87 10.93
CA ARG A 157 11.82 -30.89 9.97
C ARG A 157 11.73 -30.26 8.59
N ARG A 158 12.87 -29.77 8.11
CA ARG A 158 13.05 -29.22 6.76
C ARG A 158 12.82 -30.35 5.76
N CYS A 159 11.75 -30.25 4.97
CA CYS A 159 11.34 -31.23 3.96
C CYS A 159 12.52 -31.59 3.04
N SER A 160 12.74 -32.88 2.80
CA SER A 160 13.82 -33.42 1.95
C SER A 160 13.80 -32.85 0.53
N ARG A 161 12.63 -32.45 0.03
CA ARG A 161 12.41 -31.85 -1.29
C ARG A 161 13.03 -30.45 -1.46
N CYS A 162 13.16 -29.66 -0.38
CA CYS A 162 13.85 -28.36 -0.43
C CYS A 162 15.38 -28.51 -0.51
N ARG A 163 15.94 -29.63 -0.04
CA ARG A 163 17.39 -29.88 -0.05
C ARG A 163 17.94 -30.18 -1.45
N SER A 164 17.12 -30.74 -2.34
CA SER A 164 17.56 -31.13 -3.69
C SER A 164 17.50 -29.99 -4.71
N ALA A 165 16.60 -29.02 -4.56
CA ALA A 165 16.47 -27.88 -5.47
C ALA A 165 17.67 -26.92 -5.41
N GLN A 166 18.23 -26.71 -4.21
CA GLN A 166 19.36 -25.80 -4.03
C GLN A 166 20.69 -26.35 -4.56
N LYS A 167 20.84 -27.69 -4.67
CA LYS A 167 22.03 -28.33 -5.26
C LYS A 167 22.09 -28.27 -6.79
N ARG A 168 21.01 -27.91 -7.49
CA ARG A 168 20.95 -27.98 -8.96
C ARG A 168 21.03 -26.63 -9.69
N GLY A 169 21.23 -25.51 -8.99
CA GLY A 169 21.53 -24.21 -9.63
C GLY A 169 20.48 -23.70 -10.62
N GLN A 170 19.22 -24.15 -10.55
CA GLN A 170 18.16 -23.69 -11.45
C GLN A 170 17.42 -22.50 -10.83
N SER A 171 17.43 -21.36 -11.53
CA SER A 171 16.56 -20.23 -11.23
C SER A 171 15.11 -20.67 -11.46
N THR A 172 14.29 -20.68 -10.41
CA THR A 172 12.88 -21.07 -10.52
C THR A 172 12.03 -19.83 -10.70
N ARG A 173 11.28 -19.79 -11.82
CA ARG A 173 10.28 -18.78 -12.16
C ARG A 173 9.27 -18.61 -11.01
N TRP A 174 8.82 -17.36 -10.83
CA TRP A 174 7.87 -16.87 -9.83
C TRP A 174 6.60 -17.73 -9.61
N GLY A 175 6.17 -18.54 -10.59
CA GLY A 175 4.97 -19.38 -10.48
C GLY A 175 5.06 -20.60 -9.53
N GLN A 176 6.26 -20.99 -9.06
CA GLN A 176 6.40 -22.20 -8.21
C GLN A 176 6.33 -21.93 -6.69
N TRP A 177 6.34 -20.68 -6.25
CA TRP A 177 6.25 -20.32 -4.82
C TRP A 177 4.81 -20.23 -4.28
N LEU A 178 3.79 -20.19 -5.15
CA LEU A 178 2.38 -20.08 -4.75
C LEU A 178 1.80 -21.39 -4.18
N GLY A 179 2.55 -22.49 -4.25
CA GLY A 179 2.14 -23.79 -3.73
C GLY A 179 2.58 -24.05 -2.30
N ARG A 180 1.68 -23.76 -1.35
CA ARG A 180 1.61 -24.32 0.03
C ARG A 180 2.59 -23.74 1.08
N GLY A 181 2.08 -22.81 1.89
CA GLY A 181 2.31 -22.74 3.34
C GLY A 181 3.61 -22.11 3.87
N CYS A 182 4.51 -21.62 3.01
CA CYS A 182 5.71 -20.92 3.48
C CYS A 182 5.52 -19.41 3.69
N ILE A 183 4.59 -18.77 2.97
CA ILE A 183 4.33 -17.33 3.10
C ILE A 183 3.65 -16.98 4.42
N ASP A 184 2.76 -17.84 4.92
CA ASP A 184 1.96 -17.57 6.12
C ASP A 184 2.83 -17.29 7.34
N ARG A 185 3.89 -18.09 7.55
CA ARG A 185 4.82 -17.94 8.69
C ARG A 185 5.85 -16.83 8.55
N LEU A 186 6.03 -16.29 7.35
CA LEU A 186 7.02 -15.25 7.10
C LEU A 186 6.48 -13.84 7.38
N PHE A 187 5.16 -13.65 7.25
CA PHE A 187 4.51 -12.34 7.36
C PHE A 187 3.48 -12.22 8.48
N PHE A 188 2.88 -13.34 8.90
CA PHE A 188 1.80 -13.33 9.87
C PHE A 188 2.29 -14.07 11.11
N GLY A 189 2.69 -13.30 12.14
CA GLY A 189 2.92 -13.87 13.47
C GLY A 189 1.68 -14.65 13.92
N ASP A 190 1.89 -15.73 14.67
CA ASP A 190 0.89 -16.74 15.04
C ASP A 190 -0.43 -16.10 15.51
N TYR A 191 -1.36 -15.91 14.57
CA TYR A 191 -2.76 -15.58 14.84
C TYR A 191 -3.53 -16.87 14.59
N HIS A 192 -3.82 -17.59 15.67
CA HIS A 192 -4.83 -18.64 15.66
C HIS A 192 -6.14 -18.05 16.20
N PRO A 193 -7.30 -18.55 15.71
CA PRO A 193 -8.64 -18.07 16.09
C PRO A 193 -8.91 -18.19 17.58
#